data_AF-A0A970TMN5-F1
#
_entry.id   AF-A0A970TMN5-F1
#
_cell.length_a   1.000
_cell.length_b   1.000
_cell.length_c   1.000
_cell.angle_alpha   90.00
_cell.angle_beta   90.00
_cell.angle_gamma   90.00
#
_symmetry.space_group_name_H-M   'P 1'
#
loop_
_entity.id
_entity.type
_entity.pdbx_description
1 polymer ?
#
loop_
_entity_poly.entity_id
_entity_poly.type
_entity_poly.pdbx_seq_one_letter_code
_entity_poly.pdbx_strand_id
1 'polypeptide(L)'
;MESLWTKDLEKQFFIESLKNYASPEQLFYVTDDKRYLAYWPKNYKGTKSTIQSRNSLVGKFTEKKVVGFLDRIARKRDLHAVQGVICDKLGLTARSRADVVISKKRDLWQSPEDILLIVEVKMSLLWNWELTKSGEIICLGDYSTHQGNPSLLRSDSMLKAIGKSLNIRISSYEAADIPIIVIGNTPIANSYFSKVDILKSTGVIQGFWSINPKPLDNPDSVLKKTKKNGFYKFDNYTELEKAVLDLLQNQKRFFASMKSHKELGHIIEKANKAKTHEEKGKLFIELLKE
;
A
#
# COMPACT_ATOMS: atom_id res chain seq x y z
N MET A 1 -23.67 -4.66 0.21
CA MET A 1 -22.65 -3.62 0.00
C MET A 1 -21.40 -4.10 0.73
N GLU A 2 -20.30 -4.34 0.02
CA GLU A 2 -19.14 -4.97 0.66
C GLU A 2 -18.36 -3.92 1.47
N SER A 3 -18.00 -4.28 2.70
CA SER A 3 -17.25 -3.42 3.59
C SER A 3 -15.77 -3.42 3.21
N LEU A 4 -15.11 -2.29 3.45
CA LEU A 4 -13.65 -2.20 3.46
C LEU A 4 -13.06 -3.00 4.64
N TRP A 5 -11.81 -2.76 5.04
CA TRP A 5 -11.20 -3.46 6.17
C TRP A 5 -11.98 -3.26 7.48
N THR A 6 -12.27 -4.35 8.20
CA THR A 6 -13.10 -4.37 9.41
C THR A 6 -12.60 -5.40 10.42
N LYS A 7 -13.08 -5.30 11.67
CA LYS A 7 -12.87 -6.32 12.72
C LYS A 7 -13.27 -7.71 12.26
N ASP A 8 -14.38 -7.84 11.53
CA ASP A 8 -14.88 -9.13 11.06
C ASP A 8 -13.93 -9.80 10.07
N LEU A 9 -13.27 -9.02 9.20
CA LEU A 9 -12.27 -9.55 8.28
C LEU A 9 -11.02 -10.06 9.02
N GLU A 10 -10.58 -9.39 10.08
CA GLU A 10 -9.49 -9.90 10.92
C GLU A 10 -9.90 -11.13 11.72
N LYS A 11 -11.11 -11.14 12.28
CA LYS A 11 -11.66 -12.32 12.96
C LYS A 11 -11.73 -13.52 12.01
N GLN A 12 -12.20 -13.30 10.78
CA GLN A 12 -12.23 -14.31 9.71
C GLN A 12 -10.83 -14.86 9.44
N PHE A 13 -9.79 -14.01 9.37
CA PHE A 13 -8.40 -14.47 9.21
C PHE A 13 -8.01 -15.49 10.28
N PHE A 14 -8.29 -15.21 11.56
CA PHE A 14 -7.95 -16.14 12.64
C PHE A 14 -8.74 -17.44 12.55
N ILE A 15 -10.06 -17.36 12.36
CA ILE A 15 -10.93 -18.55 12.26
C ILE A 15 -10.51 -19.45 11.10
N GLU A 16 -10.32 -18.87 9.91
CA GLU A 16 -9.93 -19.63 8.72
C GLU A 16 -8.51 -20.20 8.84
N SER A 17 -7.58 -19.46 9.44
CA SER A 17 -6.21 -19.95 9.61
C SER A 17 -6.15 -21.12 10.60
N LEU A 18 -6.81 -21.00 11.75
CA LEU A 18 -6.90 -22.06 12.75
C LEU A 18 -7.59 -23.32 12.22
N LYS A 19 -8.63 -23.15 11.39
CA LYS A 19 -9.38 -24.28 10.84
C LYS A 19 -8.59 -25.07 9.80
N ASN A 20 -7.76 -24.39 8.99
CA ASN A 20 -7.27 -24.98 7.75
C ASN A 20 -5.78 -25.30 7.75
N TYR A 21 -4.92 -24.48 8.36
CA TYR A 21 -3.47 -24.58 8.07
C TYR A 21 -2.51 -24.00 9.13
N ALA A 22 -2.98 -23.48 10.26
CA ALA A 22 -2.10 -22.90 11.29
C ALA A 22 -2.48 -23.32 12.71
N SER A 23 -1.47 -23.64 13.52
CA SER A 23 -1.67 -23.86 14.96
C SER A 23 -1.88 -22.54 15.70
N PRO A 24 -2.49 -22.55 16.91
CA PRO A 24 -2.58 -21.37 17.76
C PRO A 24 -1.25 -20.65 17.97
N GLU A 25 -0.17 -21.37 18.22
CA GLU A 25 1.18 -20.83 18.50
C GLU A 25 1.80 -20.15 17.27
N GLN A 26 1.33 -20.49 16.06
CA GLN A 26 1.74 -19.81 14.83
C GLN A 26 1.01 -18.48 14.61
N LEU A 27 -0.07 -18.22 15.34
CA LEU A 27 -0.95 -17.05 15.18
C LEU A 27 -0.99 -16.13 16.41
N PHE A 28 -0.80 -16.68 17.60
CA PHE A 28 -0.98 -16.00 18.88
C PHE A 28 0.27 -16.14 19.75
N TYR A 29 0.59 -15.07 20.46
CA TYR A 29 1.55 -15.08 21.54
C TYR A 29 0.95 -15.81 22.73
N VAL A 30 1.78 -16.60 23.42
CA VAL A 30 1.40 -17.30 24.64
C VAL A 30 1.99 -16.55 25.82
N THR A 31 1.13 -16.01 26.68
CA THR A 31 1.54 -15.34 27.93
C THR A 31 1.93 -16.34 29.00
N ASP A 32 2.58 -15.85 30.07
CA ASP A 32 2.99 -16.69 31.22
C ASP A 32 1.77 -17.36 31.91
N ASP A 33 0.59 -16.72 31.87
CA ASP A 33 -0.69 -17.26 32.34
C ASP A 33 -1.45 -18.10 31.29
N LYS A 34 -0.76 -18.52 30.22
CA LYS A 34 -1.26 -19.40 29.15
C LYS A 34 -2.44 -18.83 28.35
N ARG A 35 -2.48 -17.51 28.15
CA ARG A 35 -3.44 -16.86 27.24
C ARG A 35 -2.85 -16.73 25.85
N TYR A 36 -3.69 -16.87 24.84
CA TYR A 36 -3.33 -16.77 23.43
C TYR A 36 -3.75 -15.40 22.89
N LEU A 37 -2.80 -14.48 22.70
CA LEU A 37 -3.06 -13.10 22.32
C LEU A 37 -2.41 -12.72 20.98
N ALA A 38 -3.12 -11.99 20.12
CA ALA A 38 -2.56 -11.51 18.85
C ALA A 38 -1.41 -10.52 19.09
N TYR A 39 -1.49 -9.73 20.15
CA TYR A 39 -0.43 -8.81 20.54
C TYR A 39 -0.23 -8.79 22.05
N TRP A 40 1.01 -8.55 22.46
CA TRP A 40 1.33 -8.28 23.86
C TRP A 40 0.52 -7.07 24.36
N PRO A 41 -0.22 -7.19 25.47
CA PRO A 41 -0.89 -6.06 26.09
C PRO A 41 0.09 -4.92 26.40
N LYS A 42 -0.35 -3.67 26.34
CA LYS A 42 0.52 -2.49 26.55
C LYS A 42 1.36 -2.58 27.83
N ASN A 43 0.75 -3.06 28.91
CA ASN A 43 1.36 -3.16 30.24
C ASN A 43 1.96 -4.55 30.55
N TYR A 44 2.15 -5.43 29.55
CA TYR A 44 2.70 -6.76 29.77
C TYR A 44 4.19 -6.71 30.17
N LYS A 45 4.50 -7.28 31.35
CA LYS A 45 5.84 -7.29 31.97
C LYS A 45 6.56 -8.66 31.92
N GLY A 46 5.85 -9.71 31.50
CA GLY A 46 6.40 -11.07 31.45
C GLY A 46 7.36 -11.30 30.28
N THR A 47 7.79 -12.56 30.13
CA THR A 47 8.70 -12.94 29.03
C THR A 47 7.99 -12.82 27.70
N LYS A 48 8.67 -12.26 26.69
CA LYS A 48 8.11 -12.05 25.35
C LYS A 48 8.81 -12.94 24.33
N SER A 49 8.02 -13.56 23.48
CA SER A 49 8.46 -14.29 22.29
C SER A 49 8.18 -13.49 21.02
N THR A 50 8.69 -13.98 19.89
CA THR A 50 8.41 -13.45 18.55
C THR A 50 7.75 -14.51 17.69
N ILE A 51 6.81 -14.10 16.82
CA ILE A 51 6.09 -15.01 15.91
C ILE A 51 6.36 -14.56 14.49
N GLN A 52 7.39 -15.14 13.86
CA GLN A 52 7.75 -14.79 12.49
C GLN A 52 6.79 -15.38 11.45
N SER A 53 6.28 -16.59 11.68
CA SER A 53 5.35 -17.31 10.80
C SER A 53 4.11 -16.49 10.44
N ARG A 54 3.53 -15.80 11.44
CA ARG A 54 2.32 -15.00 11.28
C ARG A 54 2.47 -13.87 10.27
N ASN A 55 3.65 -13.24 10.19
CA ASN A 55 3.84 -12.10 9.28
C ASN A 55 3.62 -12.51 7.82
N SER A 56 4.05 -13.71 7.43
CA SER A 56 3.81 -14.23 6.08
C SER A 56 2.32 -14.53 5.84
N LEU A 57 1.63 -15.11 6.82
CA LEU A 57 0.19 -15.41 6.73
C LEU A 57 -0.65 -14.14 6.61
N VAL A 58 -0.37 -13.13 7.45
CA VAL A 58 -1.04 -11.83 7.42
C VAL A 58 -0.77 -11.11 6.10
N GLY A 59 0.49 -11.12 5.62
CA GLY A 59 0.85 -10.56 4.32
C GLY A 59 -0.01 -11.13 3.19
N LYS A 60 0.01 -12.47 3.02
CA LYS A 60 -0.80 -13.17 2.01
C LYS A 60 -2.29 -12.87 2.13
N PHE A 61 -2.82 -12.84 3.35
CA PHE A 61 -4.24 -12.55 3.58
C PHE A 61 -4.61 -11.12 3.17
N THR A 62 -3.83 -10.14 3.60
CA THR A 62 -4.08 -8.72 3.30
C THR A 62 -3.96 -8.42 1.81
N GLU A 63 -2.93 -8.94 1.15
CA GLU A 63 -2.77 -8.83 -0.30
C GLU A 63 -3.96 -9.44 -1.05
N LYS A 64 -4.40 -10.64 -0.66
CA LYS A 64 -5.58 -11.29 -1.26
C LYS A 64 -6.85 -10.45 -1.10
N LYS A 65 -7.06 -9.81 0.05
CA LYS A 65 -8.21 -8.92 0.26
C LYS A 65 -8.10 -7.65 -0.60
N VAL A 66 -6.91 -7.07 -0.72
CA VAL A 66 -6.66 -5.92 -1.61
C VAL A 66 -6.92 -6.28 -3.08
N VAL A 67 -6.46 -7.45 -3.54
CA VAL A 67 -6.81 -7.96 -4.89
C VAL A 67 -8.33 -8.04 -5.05
N GLY A 68 -9.05 -8.58 -4.08
CA GLY A 68 -10.51 -8.66 -4.12
C GLY A 68 -11.20 -7.31 -4.26
N PHE A 69 -10.73 -6.28 -3.56
CA PHE A 69 -11.24 -4.91 -3.69
C PHE A 69 -10.91 -4.32 -5.05
N LEU A 70 -9.66 -4.44 -5.51
CA LEU A 70 -9.22 -3.82 -6.75
C LEU A 70 -9.75 -4.53 -7.99
N ASP A 71 -9.90 -5.87 -7.98
CA ASP A 71 -10.38 -6.64 -9.14
C ASP A 71 -11.80 -6.25 -9.53
N ARG A 72 -12.65 -5.99 -8.54
CA ARG A 72 -14.01 -5.50 -8.76
C ARG A 72 -14.05 -4.13 -9.40
N ILE A 73 -13.14 -3.24 -9.01
CA ILE A 73 -13.00 -1.91 -9.64
C ILE A 73 -12.47 -2.08 -11.07
N ALA A 74 -11.42 -2.89 -11.24
CA ALA A 74 -10.74 -3.15 -12.51
C ALA A 74 -11.69 -3.74 -13.56
N ARG A 75 -12.55 -4.69 -13.19
CA ARG A 75 -13.53 -5.32 -14.10
C ARG A 75 -14.52 -4.35 -14.72
N LYS A 76 -14.79 -3.19 -14.09
CA LYS A 76 -15.64 -2.14 -14.70
C LYS A 76 -15.01 -1.52 -15.96
N ARG A 77 -13.73 -1.79 -16.20
CA ARG A 77 -12.95 -1.30 -17.34
C ARG A 77 -12.35 -2.46 -18.16
N ASP A 78 -12.85 -3.68 -17.97
CA ASP A 78 -12.29 -4.91 -18.58
C ASP A 78 -10.80 -5.12 -18.25
N LEU A 79 -10.42 -4.80 -17.01
CA LEU A 79 -9.07 -4.98 -16.47
C LEU A 79 -9.07 -6.04 -15.36
N HIS A 80 -7.87 -6.36 -14.86
CA HIS A 80 -7.66 -7.35 -13.81
C HIS A 80 -6.80 -6.81 -12.69
N ALA A 81 -7.10 -7.17 -11.44
CA ALA A 81 -6.14 -7.03 -10.36
C ALA A 81 -5.35 -8.33 -10.21
N VAL A 82 -4.02 -8.25 -10.30
CA VAL A 82 -3.13 -9.42 -10.32
C VAL A 82 -2.13 -9.32 -9.18
N GLN A 83 -2.04 -10.37 -8.38
CA GLN A 83 -1.08 -10.47 -7.28
C GLN A 83 0.30 -10.91 -7.78
N GLY A 84 1.36 -10.32 -7.24
CA GLY A 84 2.71 -10.88 -7.41
C GLY A 84 3.34 -10.68 -8.79
N VAL A 85 2.91 -9.68 -9.58
CA VAL A 85 3.40 -9.49 -10.95
C VAL A 85 4.91 -9.22 -11.01
N ILE A 86 5.54 -9.84 -12.01
CA ILE A 86 6.95 -9.71 -12.37
C ILE A 86 7.04 -8.88 -13.65
N CYS A 87 7.84 -7.82 -13.61
CA CYS A 87 8.18 -7.00 -14.76
C CYS A 87 9.62 -6.50 -14.58
N ASP A 88 10.59 -7.22 -15.13
CA ASP A 88 12.01 -6.93 -14.92
C ASP A 88 12.42 -5.54 -15.42
N LYS A 89 11.78 -5.04 -16.49
CA LYS A 89 11.97 -3.67 -16.99
C LYS A 89 11.64 -2.60 -15.94
N LEU A 90 10.66 -2.86 -15.08
CA LEU A 90 10.27 -1.96 -13.98
C LEU A 90 11.02 -2.25 -12.68
N GLY A 91 12.04 -3.12 -12.69
CA GLY A 91 12.75 -3.56 -11.49
C GLY A 91 11.91 -4.46 -10.58
N LEU A 92 10.76 -4.96 -11.06
CA LEU A 92 9.87 -5.87 -10.35
C LEU A 92 10.27 -7.32 -10.64
N THR A 93 11.36 -7.78 -10.03
CA THR A 93 11.92 -9.12 -10.30
C THR A 93 11.16 -10.22 -9.55
N ALA A 94 11.46 -11.49 -9.87
CA ALA A 94 10.92 -12.63 -9.13
C ALA A 94 11.20 -12.60 -7.61
N ARG A 95 12.24 -11.88 -7.16
CA ARG A 95 12.63 -11.70 -5.75
C ARG A 95 11.96 -10.48 -5.10
N SER A 96 11.48 -9.52 -5.89
CA SER A 96 10.85 -8.29 -5.43
C SER A 96 9.68 -7.94 -6.35
N ARG A 97 8.68 -8.82 -6.35
CA ARG A 97 7.47 -8.71 -7.18
C ARG A 97 6.61 -7.53 -6.73
N ALA A 98 5.73 -7.04 -7.60
CA ALA A 98 4.66 -6.15 -7.15
C ALA A 98 3.70 -6.92 -6.24
N ASP A 99 3.18 -6.29 -5.18
CA ASP A 99 2.22 -6.95 -4.31
C ASP A 99 0.91 -7.15 -5.08
N VAL A 100 0.38 -6.06 -5.67
CA VAL A 100 -0.76 -6.10 -6.58
C VAL A 100 -0.55 -5.10 -7.73
N VAL A 101 -1.04 -5.43 -8.92
CA VAL A 101 -1.17 -4.48 -10.03
C VAL A 101 -2.59 -4.48 -10.58
N ILE A 102 -3.02 -3.37 -11.19
CA ILE A 102 -4.13 -3.39 -12.16
C ILE A 102 -3.52 -3.49 -13.55
N SER A 103 -3.96 -4.46 -14.34
CA SER A 103 -3.38 -4.79 -15.64
C SER A 103 -4.43 -5.16 -16.68
N LYS A 104 -4.04 -5.05 -17.95
CA LYS A 104 -4.77 -5.57 -19.12
C LYS A 104 -4.74 -7.10 -19.21
N LYS A 105 -3.79 -7.76 -18.53
CA LYS A 105 -3.59 -9.22 -18.58
C LYS A 105 -3.57 -9.82 -17.17
N ARG A 106 -3.77 -11.14 -17.10
CA ARG A 106 -3.76 -11.92 -15.84
C ARG A 106 -2.43 -12.61 -15.55
N ASP A 107 -1.52 -12.66 -16.53
CA ASP A 107 -0.27 -13.40 -16.42
C ASP A 107 0.65 -12.82 -15.35
N LEU A 108 1.52 -13.67 -14.80
CA LEU A 108 2.47 -13.24 -13.77
C LEU A 108 3.60 -12.38 -14.35
N TRP A 109 4.11 -12.77 -15.53
CA TRP A 109 5.13 -12.01 -16.25
C TRP A 109 4.45 -11.04 -17.20
N GLN A 110 4.72 -9.75 -17.02
CA GLN A 110 4.08 -8.70 -17.80
C GLN A 110 5.11 -7.69 -18.27
N SER A 111 4.78 -7.00 -19.37
CA SER A 111 5.53 -5.85 -19.84
C SER A 111 4.94 -4.55 -19.27
N PRO A 112 5.71 -3.44 -19.25
CA PRO A 112 5.23 -2.18 -18.69
C PRO A 112 3.90 -1.70 -19.28
N GLU A 113 3.67 -1.89 -20.58
CA GLU A 113 2.47 -1.46 -21.30
C GLU A 113 1.18 -2.19 -20.91
N ASP A 114 1.29 -3.34 -20.24
CA ASP A 114 0.15 -4.08 -19.69
C ASP A 114 -0.27 -3.53 -18.32
N ILE A 115 0.65 -2.91 -17.58
CA ILE A 115 0.47 -2.48 -16.19
C ILE A 115 -0.06 -1.04 -16.15
N LEU A 116 -1.20 -0.83 -15.47
CA LEU A 116 -1.89 0.45 -15.40
C LEU A 116 -1.88 1.08 -14.00
N LEU A 117 -1.59 0.29 -12.96
CA LEU A 117 -1.43 0.75 -11.58
C LEU A 117 -0.57 -0.26 -10.84
N ILE A 118 0.40 0.21 -10.04
CA ILE A 118 1.15 -0.63 -9.11
C ILE A 118 0.71 -0.30 -7.67
N VAL A 119 0.49 -1.33 -6.88
CA VAL A 119 0.02 -1.22 -5.50
C VAL A 119 0.97 -1.96 -4.58
N GLU A 120 1.54 -1.24 -3.63
CA GLU A 120 2.28 -1.82 -2.50
C GLU A 120 1.33 -1.97 -1.30
N VAL A 121 1.27 -3.15 -0.70
CA VAL A 121 0.40 -3.43 0.45
C VAL A 121 1.23 -3.34 1.74
N LYS A 122 0.87 -2.40 2.60
CA LYS A 122 1.41 -2.17 3.95
C LYS A 122 0.31 -2.22 4.99
N MET A 123 -0.39 -3.35 5.04
CA MET A 123 -1.41 -3.64 6.04
C MET A 123 -0.84 -4.50 7.19
N SER A 124 -1.58 -4.57 8.29
CA SER A 124 -1.29 -5.44 9.43
C SER A 124 -2.58 -5.83 10.14
N LEU A 125 -2.55 -6.80 11.04
CA LEU A 125 -3.62 -6.93 12.03
C LEU A 125 -3.59 -5.71 12.96
N LEU A 126 -4.75 -5.23 13.37
CA LEU A 126 -4.90 -3.98 14.10
C LEU A 126 -5.47 -4.18 15.48
N TRP A 127 -6.37 -5.14 15.64
CA TRP A 127 -7.02 -5.36 16.91
C TRP A 127 -6.26 -6.43 17.71
N ASN A 128 -6.29 -6.31 19.03
CA ASN A 128 -5.79 -7.35 19.89
C ASN A 128 -6.85 -8.44 20.02
N TRP A 129 -6.58 -9.61 19.46
CA TRP A 129 -7.48 -10.75 19.51
C TRP A 129 -7.02 -11.77 20.54
N GLU A 130 -7.95 -12.38 21.26
CA GLU A 130 -7.69 -13.51 22.15
C GLU A 130 -8.38 -14.77 21.62
N LEU A 131 -7.64 -15.88 21.62
CA LEU A 131 -8.21 -17.21 21.49
C LEU A 131 -8.50 -17.73 22.90
N THR A 132 -9.78 -17.86 23.24
CA THR A 132 -10.22 -18.32 24.54
C THR A 132 -10.05 -19.84 24.69
N LYS A 133 -10.15 -20.34 25.92
CA LYS A 133 -10.15 -21.78 26.21
C LYS A 133 -11.34 -22.52 25.57
N SER A 134 -12.45 -21.83 25.30
CA SER A 134 -13.61 -22.36 24.57
C SER A 134 -13.37 -22.44 23.06
N GLY A 135 -12.24 -21.94 22.55
CA GLY A 135 -11.93 -21.89 21.12
C GLY A 135 -12.49 -20.66 20.40
N GLU A 136 -12.96 -19.65 21.14
CA GLU A 136 -13.57 -18.45 20.56
C GLU A 136 -12.53 -17.35 20.31
N ILE A 137 -12.74 -16.57 19.25
CA ILE A 137 -11.93 -15.39 18.93
C ILE A 137 -12.65 -14.12 19.39
N ILE A 138 -12.10 -13.46 20.40
CA ILE A 138 -12.64 -12.23 21.00
C ILE A 138 -11.71 -11.04 20.79
N CYS A 139 -12.27 -9.86 20.54
CA CYS A 139 -11.51 -8.62 20.37
C CYS A 139 -11.35 -7.95 21.73
N LEU A 140 -10.11 -7.76 22.19
CA LEU A 140 -9.78 -7.07 23.45
C LEU A 140 -9.64 -5.55 23.29
N GLY A 141 -9.38 -5.06 22.06
CA GLY A 141 -9.29 -3.63 21.77
C GLY A 141 -8.51 -3.32 20.49
N ASP A 142 -8.43 -2.05 20.12
CA ASP A 142 -7.66 -1.56 18.96
C ASP A 142 -6.13 -1.50 19.22
N TYR A 143 -5.39 -1.03 18.20
CA TYR A 143 -3.93 -0.98 18.23
C TYR A 143 -3.34 -0.01 19.27
N SER A 144 -4.16 0.82 19.92
CA SER A 144 -3.71 1.67 21.03
C SER A 144 -3.57 0.91 22.35
N THR A 145 -4.19 -0.29 22.43
CA THR A 145 -4.29 -1.12 23.65
C THR A 145 -3.18 -2.19 23.75
N HIS A 146 -2.38 -2.36 22.70
CA HIS A 146 -1.32 -3.37 22.63
C HIS A 146 0.04 -2.79 22.21
N GLN A 147 1.10 -3.58 22.33
CA GLN A 147 2.48 -3.15 21.99
C GLN A 147 2.82 -3.28 20.50
N GLY A 148 1.96 -3.90 19.69
CA GLY A 148 2.15 -3.99 18.24
C GLY A 148 2.02 -2.62 17.56
N ASN A 149 2.94 -2.30 16.64
CA ASN A 149 2.83 -1.11 15.82
C ASN A 149 2.33 -1.46 14.41
N PRO A 150 1.20 -0.89 13.97
CA PRO A 150 0.68 -1.10 12.62
C PRO A 150 1.64 -0.68 11.51
N SER A 151 1.50 -1.31 10.34
CA SER A 151 2.46 -1.17 9.24
C SER A 151 2.70 0.27 8.77
N LEU A 152 1.68 1.12 8.64
CA LEU A 152 1.87 2.52 8.21
C LEU A 152 2.35 3.47 9.33
N LEU A 153 2.29 3.01 10.59
CA LEU A 153 2.84 3.74 11.74
C LEU A 153 4.32 3.41 12.00
N ARG A 154 4.87 2.40 11.32
CA ARG A 154 6.29 2.03 11.41
C ARG A 154 7.12 2.71 10.33
N SER A 155 8.20 3.37 10.75
CA SER A 155 9.13 4.04 9.84
C SER A 155 9.80 3.09 8.84
N ASP A 156 10.21 1.89 9.26
CA ASP A 156 10.88 0.94 8.36
C ASP A 156 9.95 0.48 7.22
N SER A 157 8.67 0.26 7.53
CA SER A 157 7.63 -0.12 6.56
C SER A 157 7.34 0.99 5.56
N MET A 158 7.23 2.24 6.02
CA MET A 158 7.09 3.42 5.16
C MET A 158 8.29 3.59 4.23
N LEU A 159 9.52 3.48 4.77
CA LEU A 159 10.75 3.61 3.99
C LEU A 159 10.89 2.50 2.95
N LYS A 160 10.48 1.26 3.25
CA LYS A 160 10.46 0.15 2.28
C LYS A 160 9.51 0.45 1.12
N ALA A 161 8.30 0.96 1.38
CA ALA A 161 7.35 1.31 0.33
C ALA A 161 7.88 2.45 -0.56
N ILE A 162 8.48 3.48 0.06
CA ILE A 162 9.11 4.60 -0.65
C ILE A 162 10.28 4.11 -1.50
N GLY A 163 11.18 3.30 -0.92
CA GLY A 163 12.35 2.76 -1.60
C GLY A 163 11.99 1.90 -2.81
N LYS A 164 11.01 0.99 -2.67
CA LYS A 164 10.52 0.17 -3.79
C LYS A 164 9.90 1.02 -4.90
N SER A 165 9.11 2.03 -4.54
CA SER A 165 8.50 2.94 -5.52
C SER A 165 9.55 3.75 -6.27
N LEU A 166 10.56 4.28 -5.58
CA LEU A 166 11.69 4.96 -6.20
C LEU A 166 12.46 4.03 -7.14
N ASN A 167 12.73 2.79 -6.72
CA ASN A 167 13.41 1.80 -7.56
C ASN A 167 12.65 1.56 -8.87
N ILE A 168 11.33 1.43 -8.81
CA ILE A 168 10.48 1.31 -10.02
C ILE A 168 10.62 2.55 -10.90
N ARG A 169 10.52 3.75 -10.33
CA ARG A 169 10.60 5.02 -11.07
C ARG A 169 11.92 5.22 -11.81
N ILE A 170 13.03 4.74 -11.25
CA ILE A 170 14.37 4.90 -11.85
C ILE A 170 14.80 3.72 -12.72
N SER A 171 14.10 2.58 -12.65
CA SER A 171 14.47 1.38 -13.43
C SER A 171 14.24 1.57 -14.93
N SER A 172 13.25 2.37 -15.32
CA SER A 172 12.81 2.49 -16.71
C SER A 172 11.92 3.73 -16.91
N TYR A 173 12.04 4.39 -18.06
CA TYR A 173 11.17 5.52 -18.42
C TYR A 173 9.73 5.09 -18.71
N GLU A 174 9.51 3.82 -18.99
CA GLU A 174 8.20 3.20 -19.15
C GLU A 174 7.43 3.15 -17.82
N ALA A 175 8.12 3.25 -16.68
CA ALA A 175 7.48 3.43 -15.38
C ALA A 175 6.83 4.82 -15.19
N ALA A 176 7.16 5.80 -16.04
CA ALA A 176 6.82 7.20 -15.83
C ALA A 176 5.31 7.46 -15.79
N ASP A 177 4.54 6.72 -16.59
CA ASP A 177 3.10 6.91 -16.73
C ASP A 177 2.29 6.00 -15.81
N ILE A 178 2.95 5.04 -15.13
CA ILE A 178 2.28 4.08 -14.24
C ILE A 178 2.14 4.72 -12.85
N PRO A 179 0.91 4.93 -12.34
CA PRO A 179 0.72 5.36 -10.96
C PRO A 179 1.15 4.25 -9.99
N ILE A 180 1.69 4.67 -8.85
CA ILE A 180 2.09 3.81 -7.74
C ILE A 180 1.36 4.29 -6.49
N ILE A 181 0.66 3.40 -5.80
CA ILE A 181 0.01 3.69 -4.52
C ILE A 181 0.47 2.72 -3.44
N VAL A 182 0.32 3.15 -2.19
CA VAL A 182 0.56 2.29 -1.02
C VAL A 182 -0.76 2.13 -0.27
N ILE A 183 -1.25 0.90 -0.12
CA ILE A 183 -2.48 0.61 0.63
C ILE A 183 -2.12 0.05 2.00
N GLY A 184 -2.64 0.67 3.05
CA GLY A 184 -2.62 0.18 4.42
C GLY A 184 -4.00 0.25 5.06
N ASN A 185 -4.05 0.10 6.38
CA ASN A 185 -5.29 0.05 7.15
C ASN A 185 -5.24 0.87 8.44
N THR A 186 -4.30 1.81 8.56
CA THR A 186 -4.20 2.77 9.66
C THR A 186 -3.89 4.17 9.16
N PRO A 187 -3.98 5.19 10.02
CA PRO A 187 -3.27 6.45 9.83
C PRO A 187 -1.76 6.26 9.65
N ILE A 188 -1.10 7.33 9.23
CA ILE A 188 0.35 7.47 9.23
C ILE A 188 0.80 8.32 10.43
N ALA A 189 2.06 8.21 10.82
CA ALA A 189 2.62 9.06 11.87
C ALA A 189 2.77 10.52 11.40
N ASN A 190 2.59 11.48 12.31
CA ASN A 190 2.65 12.93 12.02
C ASN A 190 3.95 13.35 11.32
N SER A 191 5.07 12.69 11.65
CA SER A 191 6.38 12.92 11.01
C SER A 191 6.40 12.63 9.50
N TYR A 192 5.43 11.88 8.98
CA TYR A 192 5.30 11.57 7.55
C TYR A 192 4.34 12.47 6.79
N PHE A 193 3.58 13.36 7.43
CA PHE A 193 2.52 14.14 6.76
C PHE A 193 3.07 14.97 5.60
N SER A 194 4.10 15.77 5.85
CA SER A 194 4.76 16.56 4.80
C SER A 194 5.42 15.67 3.76
N LYS A 195 5.99 14.53 4.17
CA LYS A 195 6.71 13.62 3.28
C LYS A 195 5.78 12.96 2.26
N VAL A 196 4.63 12.45 2.68
CA VAL A 196 3.65 11.83 1.75
C VAL A 196 3.05 12.85 0.80
N ASP A 197 2.85 14.09 1.25
CA ASP A 197 2.39 15.19 0.40
C ASP A 197 3.44 15.57 -0.65
N ILE A 198 4.72 15.58 -0.28
CA ILE A 198 5.83 15.79 -1.23
C ILE A 198 5.87 14.67 -2.25
N LEU A 199 5.89 13.39 -1.81
CA LEU A 199 5.94 12.22 -2.69
C LEU A 199 4.81 12.19 -3.74
N LYS A 200 3.62 12.64 -3.35
CA LYS A 200 2.49 12.79 -4.27
C LYS A 200 2.70 13.92 -5.24
N SER A 201 3.13 15.08 -4.77
CA SER A 201 3.36 16.25 -5.64
C SER A 201 4.50 16.04 -6.63
N THR A 202 5.53 15.28 -6.27
CA THR A 202 6.65 14.94 -7.15
C THR A 202 6.35 13.74 -8.06
N GLY A 203 5.21 13.07 -7.88
CA GLY A 203 4.79 11.94 -8.71
C GLY A 203 5.48 10.61 -8.39
N VAL A 204 6.25 10.52 -7.31
CA VAL A 204 6.92 9.25 -6.90
C VAL A 204 5.86 8.22 -6.48
N ILE A 205 4.94 8.61 -5.59
CA ILE A 205 3.81 7.79 -5.11
C ILE A 205 2.55 8.65 -5.12
N GLN A 206 1.48 8.21 -5.80
CA GLN A 206 0.25 8.96 -6.00
C GLN A 206 -0.67 8.99 -4.76
N GLY A 207 -0.44 8.12 -3.79
CA GLY A 207 -1.09 8.19 -2.48
C GLY A 207 -0.74 7.05 -1.53
N PHE A 208 -0.77 7.38 -0.23
CA PHE A 208 -0.82 6.44 0.87
C PHE A 208 -2.28 6.34 1.33
N TRP A 209 -2.90 5.19 1.12
CA TRP A 209 -4.32 5.00 1.29
C TRP A 209 -4.61 4.06 2.45
N SER A 210 -5.44 4.50 3.38
CA SER A 210 -6.00 3.60 4.41
C SER A 210 -7.38 3.12 3.98
N ILE A 211 -7.55 1.81 3.88
CA ILE A 211 -8.83 1.16 3.57
C ILE A 211 -9.53 0.64 4.83
N ASN A 212 -9.27 1.22 6.00
CA ASN A 212 -10.02 0.93 7.21
C ASN A 212 -10.80 2.18 7.63
N PRO A 213 -12.14 2.17 7.54
CA PRO A 213 -12.96 3.30 7.96
C PRO A 213 -12.87 3.60 9.46
N LYS A 214 -12.72 2.57 10.30
CA LYS A 214 -12.75 2.64 11.77
C LYS A 214 -11.55 1.90 12.38
N PRO A 215 -10.32 2.43 12.21
CA PRO A 215 -9.11 1.77 12.68
C PRO A 215 -8.90 1.87 14.20
N LEU A 216 -9.57 2.82 14.85
CA LEU A 216 -9.63 2.99 16.30
C LEU A 216 -11.07 2.83 16.78
N ASP A 217 -11.23 2.39 18.01
CA ASP A 217 -12.53 2.31 18.69
C ASP A 217 -13.05 3.71 19.04
N ASN A 218 -12.15 4.69 19.24
CA ASN A 218 -12.49 6.11 19.34
C ASN A 218 -12.16 6.86 18.02
N PRO A 219 -13.18 7.26 17.23
CA PRO A 219 -13.00 7.79 15.88
C PRO A 219 -12.49 9.24 15.82
N ASP A 220 -12.63 10.02 16.89
CA ASP A 220 -12.43 11.49 16.87
C ASP A 220 -10.98 11.93 16.61
N SER A 221 -10.03 10.99 16.64
CA SER A 221 -8.60 11.24 16.48
C SER A 221 -7.99 10.68 15.18
N VAL A 222 -8.80 10.07 14.32
CA VAL A 222 -8.29 9.38 13.11
C VAL A 222 -8.13 10.37 11.95
N LEU A 223 -6.87 10.61 11.56
CA LEU A 223 -6.53 11.40 10.37
C LEU A 223 -7.33 10.92 9.13
N LYS A 224 -8.13 11.80 8.53
CA LYS A 224 -8.81 11.52 7.25
C LYS A 224 -7.90 11.73 6.05
N LYS A 225 -7.14 12.83 6.02
CA LYS A 225 -6.27 13.21 4.89
C LYS A 225 -5.18 14.19 5.32
N THR A 226 -4.07 14.21 4.60
CA THR A 226 -3.05 15.27 4.72
C THR A 226 -3.40 16.47 3.83
N LYS A 227 -2.66 17.59 3.97
CA LYS A 227 -2.97 18.87 3.30
C LYS A 227 -3.06 18.74 1.78
N LYS A 228 -2.18 17.96 1.15
CA LYS A 228 -2.18 17.70 -0.30
C LYS A 228 -2.77 16.33 -0.66
N ASN A 229 -3.46 15.68 0.27
CA ASN A 229 -4.01 14.34 0.11
C ASN A 229 -2.93 13.29 -0.28
N GLY A 230 -1.67 13.49 0.14
CA GLY A 230 -0.62 12.48 0.07
C GLY A 230 -0.97 11.22 0.86
N PHE A 231 -1.67 11.40 1.99
CA PHE A 231 -2.41 10.35 2.67
C PHE A 231 -3.93 10.58 2.58
N TYR A 232 -4.70 9.50 2.48
CA TYR A 232 -6.17 9.52 2.51
C TYR A 232 -6.74 8.24 3.14
N LYS A 233 -7.73 8.37 4.03
CA LYS A 233 -8.51 7.25 4.59
C LYS A 233 -9.86 7.17 3.91
N PHE A 234 -10.20 6.01 3.37
CA PHE A 234 -11.51 5.77 2.77
C PHE A 234 -12.53 5.33 3.81
N ASP A 235 -13.72 5.94 3.78
CA ASP A 235 -14.79 5.59 4.72
C ASP A 235 -15.72 4.50 4.16
N ASN A 236 -15.73 4.35 2.84
CA ASN A 236 -16.53 3.35 2.15
C ASN A 236 -15.90 2.96 0.82
N TYR A 237 -16.39 1.86 0.25
CA TYR A 237 -15.90 1.31 -0.99
C TYR A 237 -16.06 2.26 -2.19
N THR A 238 -17.13 3.05 -2.24
CA THR A 238 -17.38 4.01 -3.32
C THR A 238 -16.29 5.08 -3.41
N GLU A 239 -15.79 5.58 -2.27
CA GLU A 239 -14.67 6.53 -2.26
C GLU A 239 -13.39 5.89 -2.83
N LEU A 240 -13.08 4.65 -2.42
CA LEU A 240 -11.93 3.90 -2.93
C LEU A 240 -12.05 3.67 -4.44
N GLU A 241 -13.21 3.23 -4.89
CA GLU A 241 -13.51 2.99 -6.30
C GLU A 241 -13.29 4.24 -7.14
N LYS A 242 -13.86 5.37 -6.72
CA LYS A 242 -13.69 6.64 -7.43
C LYS A 242 -12.22 7.03 -7.52
N ALA A 243 -11.49 6.94 -6.41
CA ALA A 243 -10.07 7.31 -6.38
C ALA A 243 -9.21 6.43 -7.31
N VAL A 244 -9.48 5.13 -7.37
CA VAL A 244 -8.79 4.21 -8.31
C VAL A 244 -9.13 4.55 -9.75
N LEU A 245 -10.41 4.74 -10.08
CA LEU A 245 -10.84 5.08 -11.44
C LEU A 245 -10.27 6.41 -11.91
N ASP A 246 -10.24 7.42 -11.02
CA ASP A 246 -9.62 8.72 -11.30
C ASP A 246 -8.12 8.56 -11.60
N LEU A 247 -7.39 7.70 -10.88
CA LEU A 247 -5.98 7.42 -11.18
C LEU A 247 -5.79 6.76 -12.54
N LEU A 248 -6.65 5.81 -12.90
CA LEU A 248 -6.57 5.09 -14.19
C LEU A 248 -6.91 6.00 -15.39
N GLN A 249 -7.66 7.09 -15.18
CA GLN A 249 -8.00 8.05 -16.24
C GLN A 249 -7.01 9.21 -16.35
N ASN A 250 -6.36 9.61 -15.26
CA ASN A 250 -5.48 10.77 -15.23
C ASN A 250 -4.13 10.47 -15.90
N GLN A 251 -3.90 11.06 -17.07
CA GLN A 251 -2.60 11.01 -17.75
C GLN A 251 -1.61 11.98 -17.09
N LYS A 252 -0.88 11.49 -16.08
CA LYS A 252 0.24 12.21 -15.46
C LYS A 252 1.52 11.41 -15.65
N ARG A 253 2.60 12.11 -15.94
CA ARG A 253 3.92 11.53 -16.17
C ARG A 253 4.90 11.96 -15.09
N PHE A 254 5.60 10.99 -14.49
CA PHE A 254 6.76 11.24 -13.65
C PHE A 254 8.00 11.51 -14.50
N PHE A 255 8.85 12.44 -14.07
CA PHE A 255 10.17 12.63 -14.65
C PHE A 255 11.19 13.03 -13.56
N ALA A 256 12.44 12.63 -13.75
CA ALA A 256 13.57 13.00 -12.91
C ALA A 256 14.84 13.04 -13.76
N SER A 257 15.69 14.03 -13.51
CA SER A 257 17.00 14.18 -14.16
C SER A 257 17.89 15.09 -13.29
N MET A 258 19.20 14.94 -13.41
CA MET A 258 20.19 15.81 -12.75
C MET A 258 20.89 16.65 -13.81
N LYS A 259 20.59 17.95 -13.86
CA LYS A 259 21.13 18.92 -14.83
C LYS A 259 21.47 20.22 -14.10
N SER A 260 22.51 20.92 -14.56
CA SER A 260 22.81 22.28 -14.09
C SER A 260 21.74 23.27 -14.54
N HIS A 261 21.66 24.42 -13.87
CA HIS A 261 20.73 25.49 -14.28
C HIS A 261 20.98 25.97 -15.73
N LYS A 262 22.24 25.96 -16.19
CA LYS A 262 22.60 26.35 -17.56
C LYS A 262 22.05 25.34 -18.57
N GLU A 263 22.21 24.05 -18.31
CA GLU A 263 21.68 22.98 -19.17
C GLU A 263 20.16 23.01 -19.20
N LEU A 264 19.51 23.16 -18.05
CA LEU A 264 18.04 23.29 -17.96
C LEU A 264 17.55 24.48 -18.78
N GLY A 265 18.21 25.64 -18.70
CA GLY A 265 17.88 26.81 -19.52
C GLY A 265 17.95 26.49 -21.02
N HIS A 266 19.00 25.80 -21.45
CA HIS A 266 19.17 25.44 -22.86
C HIS A 266 18.14 24.40 -23.34
N ILE A 267 17.78 23.44 -22.49
CA ILE A 267 16.70 22.48 -22.76
C ILE A 267 15.37 23.22 -22.91
N ILE A 268 15.06 24.18 -22.03
CA ILE A 268 13.83 25.00 -22.11
C ILE A 268 13.80 25.78 -23.42
N GLU A 269 14.90 26.42 -23.81
CA GLU A 269 15.01 27.17 -25.08
C GLU A 269 14.74 26.28 -26.30
N LYS A 270 15.34 25.08 -26.34
CA LYS A 270 15.13 24.11 -27.42
C LYS A 270 13.68 23.62 -27.44
N ALA A 271 13.15 23.19 -26.30
CA ALA A 271 11.80 22.68 -26.18
C ALA A 271 10.75 23.73 -26.61
N ASN A 272 10.97 25.00 -26.25
CA ASN A 272 10.04 26.10 -26.54
C ASN A 272 9.88 26.40 -28.06
N LYS A 273 10.77 25.87 -28.92
CA LYS A 273 10.65 25.98 -30.38
C LYS A 273 9.54 25.09 -30.97
N ALA A 274 9.04 24.10 -30.21
CA ALA A 274 7.92 23.27 -30.64
C ALA A 274 6.62 24.09 -30.74
N LYS A 275 5.67 23.63 -31.58
CA LYS A 275 4.51 24.44 -31.99
C LYS A 275 3.46 24.53 -30.88
N THR A 276 3.17 23.41 -30.22
CA THR A 276 2.12 23.30 -29.20
C THR A 276 2.69 23.07 -27.81
N HIS A 277 1.92 23.40 -26.75
CA HIS A 277 2.36 23.15 -25.37
C HIS A 277 2.63 21.66 -25.08
N GLU A 278 1.86 20.76 -25.68
CA GLU A 278 2.05 19.32 -25.52
C GLU A 278 3.37 18.86 -26.16
N GLU A 279 3.65 19.29 -27.38
CA GLU A 279 4.91 19.00 -28.06
C GLU A 279 6.10 19.60 -27.31
N LYS A 280 5.97 20.83 -26.79
CA LYS A 280 6.98 21.45 -25.92
C LYS A 280 7.27 20.58 -24.69
N GLY A 281 6.22 20.06 -24.05
CA GLY A 281 6.35 19.15 -22.90
C GLY A 281 7.04 17.84 -23.28
N LYS A 282 6.63 17.20 -24.38
CA LYS A 282 7.25 15.96 -24.87
C LYS A 282 8.74 16.15 -25.17
N LEU A 283 9.08 17.18 -25.95
CA LEU A 283 10.46 17.50 -26.31
C LEU A 283 11.30 17.86 -25.08
N PHE A 284 10.75 18.62 -24.12
CA PHE A 284 11.43 18.90 -22.85
C PHE A 284 11.80 17.62 -22.10
N ILE A 285 10.86 16.68 -22.00
CA ILE A 285 11.09 15.40 -21.31
C ILE A 285 12.09 14.52 -22.06
N GLU A 286 12.08 14.52 -23.39
CA GLU A 286 13.07 13.80 -24.21
C GLU A 286 14.48 14.36 -23.99
N LEU A 287 14.64 15.68 -24.08
CA LEU A 287 15.90 16.38 -23.87
C LEU A 287 16.44 16.26 -22.44
N LEU A 288 15.60 15.98 -21.44
CA LEU A 288 16.06 15.71 -20.07
C LEU A 288 16.73 14.34 -19.91
N LYS A 289 16.54 13.42 -20.87
CA LYS A 289 17.12 12.07 -20.86
C LYS A 289 18.52 12.03 -21.49
N GLU A 290 18.78 12.94 -22.42
CA GLU A 290 20.10 13.22 -23.02
C GLU A 290 21.00 13.93 -22.00
#